data_AF-A0A519T2S3-F1
#
_entry.id   AF-A0A519T2S3-F1
#
_cell.length_a   1.000
_cell.length_b   1.000
_cell.length_c   1.000
_cell.angle_alpha   90.00
_cell.angle_beta   90.00
_cell.angle_gamma   90.00
#
_symmetry.space_group_name_H-M   'P 1'
#
loop_
_entity.id
_entity.type
_entity.pdbx_description
1 polymer ?
#
loop_
_entity_poly.entity_id
_entity_poly.type
_entity_poly.pdbx_seq_one_letter_code
_entity_poly.pdbx_strand_id
1 'polypeptide(L)'
;MGLKILLTLLLVLVNGFFVAAEFSLIRVRLSQLEIKAKEGSRLATQALSVIRHLYDYLSATQLGVTIASLILGAVGEEVATEVILNGVHKLGFALPEATAHTIAVVSGLVIITVLHVLFGELFPKALAIQRPEAVSLALVLPLRAFYIATLPLNWFLSKASNALLGAIGISNVHGSEAHTSDELRLLIDQSKESGEIQDSEHELIENVFQFNDRQVRQIMVPRTKLAALDVNAPEDKLLE
;
A
#
# COMPACT_ATOMS: atom_id res chain seq x y z
N MET A 1 18.71 34.44 -1.90
CA MET A 1 17.39 34.43 -1.25
C MET A 1 16.29 33.82 -2.14
N GLY A 2 15.98 34.38 -3.32
CA GLY A 2 14.88 33.88 -4.17
C GLY A 2 14.98 32.40 -4.56
N LEU A 3 16.17 31.91 -4.91
CA LEU A 3 16.40 30.49 -5.21
C LEU A 3 16.14 29.57 -4.00
N LYS A 4 16.57 29.98 -2.80
CA LYS A 4 16.34 29.19 -1.58
C LYS A 4 14.84 29.10 -1.26
N ILE A 5 14.10 30.22 -1.39
CA ILE A 5 12.64 30.25 -1.22
C ILE A 5 11.95 29.33 -2.23
N LEU A 6 12.33 29.40 -3.51
CA LEU A 6 11.80 28.52 -4.54
C LEU A 6 12.07 27.05 -4.22
N LEU A 7 13.28 26.73 -3.75
CA LEU A 7 13.65 25.38 -3.34
C LEU A 7 12.81 24.91 -2.15
N THR A 8 12.61 25.75 -1.13
CA THR A 8 11.75 25.45 0.03
C THR A 8 10.31 25.16 -0.42
N LEU A 9 9.73 25.99 -1.28
CA LEU A 9 8.38 25.78 -1.80
C LEU A 9 8.28 24.50 -2.64
N LEU A 10 9.30 24.24 -3.48
CA LEU A 10 9.36 23.01 -4.26
C LEU A 10 9.43 21.78 -3.34
N LEU A 11 10.21 21.82 -2.26
CA LEU A 11 10.30 20.73 -1.29
C LEU A 11 8.97 20.46 -0.59
N VAL A 12 8.20 21.50 -0.25
CA VAL A 12 6.84 21.33 0.28
C VAL A 12 5.94 20.60 -0.74
N LEU A 13 6.01 20.99 -2.01
CA LEU A 13 5.22 20.35 -3.08
C LEU A 13 5.67 18.91 -3.34
N VAL A 14 6.97 18.63 -3.30
CA VAL A 14 7.52 17.27 -3.43
C VAL A 14 7.08 16.39 -2.27
N ASN A 15 7.06 16.91 -1.04
CA ASN A 15 6.50 16.20 0.11
C ASN A 15 5.01 15.88 -0.12
N GLY A 16 4.24 16.89 -0.51
CA GLY A 16 2.82 16.74 -0.83
C GLY A 16 2.54 15.76 -1.97
N PHE A 17 3.42 15.69 -2.97
CA PHE A 17 3.36 14.68 -4.02
C PHE A 17 3.44 13.26 -3.45
N PHE A 18 4.41 12.98 -2.56
CA PHE A 18 4.56 11.65 -1.98
C PHE A 18 3.40 11.30 -1.05
N VAL A 19 2.95 12.24 -0.21
CA VAL A 19 1.78 12.04 0.66
C VAL A 19 0.52 11.80 -0.18
N ALA A 20 0.30 12.58 -1.24
CA ALA A 20 -0.85 12.35 -2.11
C ALA A 20 -0.79 10.99 -2.82
N ALA A 21 0.39 10.58 -3.29
CA ALA A 21 0.60 9.29 -3.91
C ALA A 21 0.27 8.14 -2.94
N GLU A 22 0.88 8.15 -1.76
CA GLU A 22 0.66 7.14 -0.70
C GLU A 22 -0.83 6.97 -0.37
N PHE A 23 -1.52 8.05 -0.01
CA PHE A 23 -2.91 7.99 0.41
C PHE A 23 -3.86 7.68 -0.75
N SER A 24 -3.54 8.09 -1.98
CA SER A 24 -4.35 7.74 -3.15
C SER A 24 -4.28 6.24 -3.46
N LEU A 25 -3.10 5.63 -3.32
CA LEU A 25 -2.91 4.19 -3.54
C LEU A 25 -3.59 3.34 -2.48
N ILE A 26 -3.58 3.79 -1.22
CA ILE A 26 -4.29 3.09 -0.12
C ILE A 26 -5.81 3.16 -0.30
N ARG A 27 -6.33 4.26 -0.84
CA ARG A 27 -7.78 4.53 -0.87
C ARG A 27 -8.46 4.18 -2.20
N VAL A 28 -7.71 4.04 -3.28
CA VAL A 28 -8.28 3.71 -4.60
C VAL A 28 -8.80 2.28 -4.63
N ARG A 29 -9.98 2.08 -5.24
CA ARG A 29 -10.58 0.74 -5.38
C ARG A 29 -10.03 0.06 -6.63
N LEU A 30 -9.53 -1.17 -6.48
CA LEU A 30 -9.03 -2.00 -7.58
C LEU A 30 -10.05 -2.12 -8.73
N SER A 31 -11.32 -2.37 -8.41
CA SER A 31 -12.38 -2.54 -9.41
C SER A 31 -12.58 -1.32 -10.33
N GLN A 32 -12.44 -0.09 -9.80
CA GLN A 32 -12.57 1.13 -10.60
C GLN A 32 -11.44 1.26 -11.62
N LEU A 33 -10.21 0.95 -11.18
CA LEU A 33 -9.04 0.97 -12.06
C LEU A 33 -9.10 -0.14 -13.12
N GLU A 34 -9.62 -1.33 -12.77
CA GLU A 34 -9.82 -2.42 -13.73
C GLU A 34 -10.82 -2.04 -14.82
N ILE A 35 -11.91 -1.37 -14.47
CA ILE A 35 -12.88 -0.85 -15.44
C ILE A 35 -12.19 0.12 -16.40
N LYS A 36 -11.48 1.13 -15.88
CA LYS A 36 -10.75 2.10 -16.73
C LYS A 36 -9.66 1.47 -17.58
N ALA A 37 -8.98 0.44 -17.07
CA ALA A 37 -7.98 -0.30 -17.84
C ALA A 37 -8.62 -1.07 -18.99
N LYS A 38 -9.79 -1.70 -18.78
CA LYS A 38 -10.59 -2.35 -19.83
C LYS A 38 -11.10 -1.35 -20.87
N GLU A 39 -11.41 -0.13 -20.45
CA GLU A 39 -11.77 1.00 -21.33
C GLU A 39 -10.57 1.56 -22.13
N GLY A 40 -9.36 1.01 -21.95
CA GLY A 40 -8.16 1.37 -22.72
C GLY A 40 -7.25 2.42 -22.05
N SER A 41 -7.50 2.80 -20.79
CA SER A 41 -6.62 3.74 -20.07
C SER A 41 -5.28 3.10 -19.72
N ARG A 42 -4.21 3.52 -20.40
CA ARG A 42 -2.83 3.10 -20.08
C ARG A 42 -2.43 3.47 -18.66
N LEU A 43 -2.86 4.63 -18.16
CA LEU A 43 -2.57 5.06 -16.78
C LEU A 43 -3.22 4.13 -15.76
N ALA A 44 -4.43 3.64 -16.04
CA ALA A 44 -5.11 2.69 -15.15
C ALA A 44 -4.40 1.34 -15.14
N THR A 45 -3.91 0.85 -16.28
CA THR A 45 -3.06 -0.35 -16.33
C THR A 45 -1.79 -0.19 -15.49
N GLN A 46 -1.14 0.98 -15.55
CA GLN A 46 0.02 1.27 -14.71
C GLN A 46 -0.35 1.30 -13.23
N ALA A 47 -1.45 1.96 -12.86
CA ALA A 47 -1.89 2.08 -11.48
C ALA A 47 -2.21 0.71 -10.88
N LEU A 48 -2.84 -0.19 -11.66
CA LEU A 48 -3.06 -1.58 -11.27
C LEU A 48 -1.74 -2.32 -11.01
N SER A 49 -0.72 -2.14 -11.85
CA SER A 49 0.60 -2.74 -11.64
C SER A 49 1.26 -2.26 -10.35
N VAL A 50 1.09 -0.97 -10.02
CA VAL A 50 1.62 -0.36 -8.80
C VAL A 50 0.90 -0.93 -7.56
N ILE A 51 -0.43 -1.00 -7.58
CA ILE A 51 -1.20 -1.52 -6.44
C ILE A 51 -0.96 -3.00 -6.20
N ARG A 52 -0.71 -3.80 -7.24
CA ARG A 52 -0.31 -5.22 -7.06
C ARG A 52 1.01 -5.38 -6.30
N HIS A 53 1.86 -4.36 -6.31
CA HIS A 53 3.12 -4.30 -5.55
C HIS A 53 3.06 -3.18 -4.50
N LEU A 54 1.88 -2.94 -3.91
CA LEU A 54 1.61 -1.78 -3.06
C LEU A 54 2.67 -1.59 -1.97
N TYR A 55 3.10 -2.67 -1.32
CA TYR A 55 4.10 -2.62 -0.26
C TYR A 55 5.41 -1.96 -0.71
N ASP A 56 5.94 -2.34 -1.88
CA ASP A 56 7.20 -1.81 -2.39
C ASP A 56 7.09 -0.31 -2.72
N TYR A 57 5.96 0.08 -3.28
CA TYR A 57 5.68 1.48 -3.61
C TYR A 57 5.42 2.32 -2.37
N LEU A 58 4.73 1.78 -1.36
CA LEU A 58 4.54 2.45 -0.06
C LEU A 58 5.88 2.68 0.64
N SER A 59 6.77 1.70 0.63
CA SER A 59 8.12 1.85 1.18
C SER A 59 8.89 2.97 0.47
N ALA A 60 8.81 3.01 -0.87
CA ALA A 60 9.45 4.07 -1.65
C ALA A 60 8.83 5.45 -1.36
N THR A 61 7.50 5.59 -1.30
CA THR A 61 6.86 6.87 -0.96
C THR A 61 7.23 7.34 0.45
N GLN A 62 7.28 6.44 1.43
CA GLN A 62 7.68 6.75 2.81
C GLN A 62 9.10 7.31 2.87
N LEU A 63 10.01 6.72 2.10
CA LEU A 63 11.38 7.20 1.94
C LEU A 63 11.40 8.59 1.29
N GLY A 64 10.58 8.81 0.25
CA GLY A 64 10.40 10.12 -0.39
C GLY A 64 9.92 11.19 0.58
N VAL A 65 8.88 10.91 1.37
CA VAL A 65 8.36 11.80 2.42
C VAL A 65 9.47 12.14 3.42
N THR A 66 10.19 11.12 3.90
CA THR A 66 11.25 11.29 4.91
C THR A 66 12.37 12.19 4.39
N ILE A 67 12.90 11.91 3.19
CA ILE A 67 13.97 12.71 2.58
C ILE A 67 13.49 14.14 2.33
N ALA A 68 12.29 14.32 1.78
CA ALA A 68 11.74 15.65 1.52
C ALA A 68 11.56 16.45 2.83
N SER A 69 11.02 15.83 3.88
CA SER A 69 10.84 16.47 5.19
C SER A 69 12.16 16.85 5.84
N LEU A 70 13.18 15.98 5.78
CA LEU A 70 14.50 16.27 6.36
C LEU A 70 15.21 17.42 5.64
N ILE A 71 15.22 17.40 4.31
CA ILE A 71 15.82 18.49 3.52
C ILE A 71 15.05 19.79 3.74
N LEU A 72 13.71 19.72 3.79
CA LEU A 72 12.88 20.89 4.05
C LEU A 72 13.13 21.47 5.45
N GLY A 73 13.31 20.64 6.47
CA GLY A 73 13.69 21.10 7.81
C GLY A 73 15.02 21.85 7.80
N ALA A 74 16.04 21.25 7.19
CA ALA A 74 17.39 21.84 7.14
C ALA A 74 17.43 23.16 6.34
N VAL A 75 16.76 23.24 5.20
CA VAL A 75 16.78 24.45 4.35
C VAL A 75 15.73 25.47 4.77
N GLY A 76 14.56 25.00 5.23
CA GLY A 76 13.41 25.84 5.51
C GLY A 76 13.59 26.75 6.72
N GLU A 77 14.30 26.29 7.75
CA GLU A 77 14.61 27.11 8.93
C GLU A 77 15.45 28.33 8.58
N GLU A 78 16.57 28.13 7.87
CA GLU A 78 17.46 29.22 7.44
C GLU A 78 16.70 30.25 6.58
N VAL A 79 15.90 29.76 5.63
CA VAL A 79 15.15 30.62 4.71
C VAL A 79 14.10 31.44 5.44
N ALA A 80 13.31 30.82 6.32
CA ALA A 80 12.28 31.52 7.06
C ALA A 80 12.88 32.58 8.00
N THR A 81 13.99 32.25 8.66
CA THR A 81 14.71 33.16 9.56
C THR A 81 15.27 34.37 8.79
N GLU A 82 15.96 34.14 7.66
CA GLU A 82 16.48 35.22 6.80
C GLU A 82 15.34 36.13 6.28
N VAL A 83 14.19 35.57 5.90
CA VAL A 83 13.02 36.34 5.43
C VAL A 83 12.50 37.25 6.54
N ILE A 84 12.37 36.74 7.76
CA ILE A 84 11.84 37.49 8.90
C ILE A 84 12.80 38.60 9.31
N LEU A 85 14.11 38.31 9.43
CA LEU A 85 15.12 39.32 9.76
C LEU A 85 15.14 40.47 8.75
N ASN A 86 15.08 40.16 7.45
CA ASN A 86 14.99 41.18 6.41
C ASN A 86 13.70 42.01 6.51
N GLY A 87 12.59 41.40 6.92
CA GLY A 87 11.34 42.10 7.20
C GLY A 87 11.45 43.06 8.38
N VAL A 88 11.98 42.58 9.51
CA VAL A 88 12.18 43.37 10.74
C VAL A 88 13.08 44.58 10.49
N HIS A 89 14.19 44.39 9.77
CA HIS A 89 15.09 45.50 9.39
C HIS A 89 14.41 46.53 8.49
N LYS A 90 13.57 46.11 7.54
CA LYS A 90 12.82 47.04 6.67
C LYS A 90 11.73 47.80 7.42
N LEU A 91 11.17 47.23 8.48
CA LEU A 91 10.15 47.85 9.33
C LEU A 91 10.74 48.84 10.36
N GLY A 92 12.07 48.94 10.46
CA GLY A 92 12.74 49.93 11.32
C GLY A 92 12.70 49.62 12.82
N PHE A 93 12.44 48.37 13.21
CA PHE A 93 12.49 47.96 14.62
C PHE A 93 13.93 47.91 15.11
N ALA A 94 14.30 48.78 16.05
CA ALA A 94 15.60 48.79 16.72
C ALA A 94 15.64 47.77 17.88
N LEU A 95 15.57 46.48 17.54
CA LEU A 95 15.73 45.40 18.51
C LEU A 95 17.21 45.05 18.69
N PRO A 96 17.64 44.60 19.88
CA PRO A 96 18.95 43.98 20.05
C PRO A 96 19.10 42.78 19.11
N GLU A 97 20.26 42.65 18.46
CA GLU A 97 20.52 41.64 17.42
C GLU A 97 20.24 40.22 17.88
N ALA A 98 20.65 39.87 19.11
CA ALA A 98 20.38 38.56 19.71
C ALA A 98 18.88 38.28 19.87
N THR A 99 18.11 39.27 20.32
CA THR A 99 16.66 39.14 20.51
C THR A 99 15.93 39.05 19.18
N ALA A 100 16.33 39.85 18.20
CA ALA A 100 15.78 39.79 16.84
C ALA A 100 16.03 38.44 16.18
N HIS A 101 17.25 37.90 16.34
CA HIS A 101 17.62 36.58 15.81
C HIS A 101 16.79 35.45 16.46
N THR A 102 16.68 35.41 17.79
CA THR A 102 15.88 34.38 18.47
C THR A 102 14.42 34.43 18.04
N ILE A 103 13.82 35.63 17.96
CA ILE A 103 12.44 35.79 17.49
C ILE A 103 12.30 35.30 16.05
N ALA A 104 13.24 35.65 15.18
CA ALA A 104 13.21 35.23 13.78
C ALA A 104 13.33 33.72 13.61
N VAL A 105 14.19 33.04 14.36
CA VAL A 105 14.31 31.58 14.33
C VAL A 105 13.03 30.91 14.81
N VAL A 106 12.50 31.33 15.97
CA VAL A 106 11.29 30.72 16.54
C VAL A 106 10.07 30.95 15.62
N SER A 107 9.86 32.18 15.16
CA SER A 107 8.76 32.48 14.25
C SER A 107 8.94 31.84 12.87
N GLY A 108 10.18 31.76 12.37
CA GLY A 108 10.51 31.08 11.13
C GLY A 108 10.20 29.59 11.18
N LEU A 109 10.58 28.93 12.28
CA LEU A 109 10.28 27.52 12.54
C LEU A 109 8.76 27.28 12.60
N VAL A 110 8.00 28.16 13.27
CA VAL A 110 6.53 28.06 13.33
C VAL A 110 5.92 28.22 11.94
N ILE A 111 6.33 29.24 11.18
CA ILE A 111 5.82 29.50 9.84
C ILE A 111 6.11 28.33 8.90
N ILE A 112 7.36 27.84 8.87
CA ILE A 112 7.72 26.73 7.99
C ILE A 112 6.99 25.45 8.37
N THR A 113 6.80 25.19 9.67
CA THR A 113 6.05 24.03 10.14
C THR A 113 4.60 24.12 9.71
N VAL A 114 3.95 25.28 9.87
CA VAL A 114 2.56 25.48 9.41
C VAL A 114 2.44 25.29 7.90
N LEU A 115 3.36 25.86 7.12
CA LEU A 115 3.38 25.72 5.67
C LEU A 115 3.58 24.25 5.24
N HIS A 116 4.54 23.55 5.87
CA HIS A 116 4.82 22.15 5.60
C HIS A 116 3.64 21.25 5.94
N VAL A 117 3.09 21.36 7.15
CA VAL A 117 1.96 20.53 7.60
C VAL A 117 0.72 20.80 6.75
N LEU A 118 0.41 22.06 6.44
CA LEU A 118 -0.79 22.40 5.68
C LEU A 118 -0.69 21.96 4.22
N PHE A 119 0.39 22.35 3.52
CA PHE A 119 0.51 22.16 2.07
C PHE A 119 1.30 20.91 1.68
N GLY A 120 2.21 20.45 2.52
CA GLY A 120 2.99 19.23 2.31
C GLY A 120 2.27 17.97 2.81
N GLU A 121 1.37 18.09 3.79
CA GLU A 121 0.74 16.90 4.38
C GLU A 121 -0.80 16.92 4.32
N LEU A 122 -1.46 17.84 5.01
CA LEU A 122 -2.91 17.80 5.23
C LEU A 122 -3.72 18.02 3.95
N PHE A 123 -3.39 19.04 3.17
CA PHE A 123 -4.10 19.34 1.93
C PHE A 123 -3.93 18.22 0.87
N PRO A 124 -2.70 17.76 0.55
CA PRO A 124 -2.51 16.65 -0.38
C PRO A 124 -3.18 15.36 0.08
N LYS A 125 -3.10 15.04 1.38
CA LYS A 125 -3.77 13.88 2.00
C LYS A 125 -5.29 13.95 1.83
N ALA A 126 -5.88 15.11 2.12
CA ALA A 126 -7.32 15.31 1.95
C ALA A 126 -7.75 15.14 0.48
N LEU A 127 -6.98 15.72 -0.45
CA LEU A 127 -7.24 15.58 -1.90
C LEU A 127 -7.16 14.12 -2.36
N ALA A 128 -6.12 13.40 -1.92
CA ALA A 128 -5.91 11.99 -2.25
C ALA A 128 -7.02 11.09 -1.69
N ILE A 129 -7.53 11.37 -0.49
CA ILE A 129 -8.62 10.60 0.11
C ILE A 129 -9.96 10.89 -0.59
N GLN A 130 -10.22 12.13 -0.99
CA GLN A 130 -11.47 12.52 -1.63
C GLN A 130 -11.54 12.11 -3.10
N ARG A 131 -10.41 12.12 -3.82
CA ARG A 131 -10.32 11.76 -5.24
C ARG A 131 -9.20 10.74 -5.52
N PRO A 132 -9.24 9.55 -4.90
CA PRO A 132 -8.14 8.61 -4.96
C PRO A 132 -7.86 8.08 -6.37
N GLU A 133 -8.90 7.84 -7.16
CA GLU A 133 -8.76 7.40 -8.55
C GLU A 133 -8.05 8.46 -9.41
N ALA A 134 -8.53 9.70 -9.43
CA ALA A 134 -7.92 10.75 -10.25
C ALA A 134 -6.48 11.06 -9.82
N VAL A 135 -6.22 11.10 -8.51
CA VAL A 135 -4.88 11.37 -7.96
C VAL A 135 -3.94 10.22 -8.27
N SER A 136 -4.34 8.96 -8.04
CA SER A 136 -3.49 7.80 -8.35
C SER A 136 -3.13 7.74 -9.84
N LEU A 137 -4.09 7.99 -10.74
CA LEU A 137 -3.83 8.02 -12.18
C LEU A 137 -2.88 9.16 -12.60
N ALA A 138 -3.00 10.33 -11.97
CA ALA A 138 -2.14 11.47 -12.27
C ALA A 138 -0.70 11.25 -11.77
N LEU A 139 -0.54 10.61 -10.61
CA LEU A 139 0.76 10.45 -9.95
C LEU A 139 1.47 9.13 -10.27
N VAL A 140 0.81 8.16 -10.92
CA VAL A 140 1.38 6.82 -11.15
C VAL A 140 2.70 6.82 -11.92
N LEU A 141 2.81 7.63 -12.98
CA LEU A 141 4.01 7.67 -13.82
C LEU A 141 5.22 8.29 -13.09
N PRO A 142 5.12 9.50 -12.52
CA PRO A 142 6.23 10.07 -11.76
C PRO A 142 6.59 9.19 -10.55
N LEU A 143 5.60 8.58 -9.89
CA LEU A 143 5.85 7.65 -8.80
C LEU A 143 6.64 6.42 -9.27
N ARG A 144 6.29 5.85 -10.42
CA ARG A 144 7.01 4.70 -10.98
C ARG A 144 8.45 5.04 -11.34
N ALA A 145 8.70 6.23 -11.88
CA ALA A 145 10.05 6.71 -12.15
C ALA A 145 10.86 6.84 -10.85
N PHE A 146 10.26 7.42 -9.80
CA PHE A 146 10.88 7.54 -8.49
C PHE A 146 11.20 6.18 -7.88
N TYR A 147 10.24 5.24 -7.89
CA TYR A 147 10.45 3.88 -7.40
C TYR A 147 11.64 3.20 -8.06
N ILE A 148 11.77 3.31 -9.39
CA ILE A 148 12.90 2.75 -10.14
C ILE A 148 14.22 3.41 -9.73
N ALA A 149 14.23 4.73 -9.53
CA ALA A 149 15.42 5.44 -9.06
C ALA A 149 15.84 5.02 -7.64
N THR A 150 14.87 4.74 -6.76
CA THR A 150 15.11 4.35 -5.37
C THR A 150 15.24 2.85 -5.14
N LEU A 151 15.07 2.01 -6.18
CA LEU A 151 15.21 0.55 -6.10
C LEU A 151 16.44 0.06 -5.32
N PRO A 152 17.68 0.52 -5.61
CA PRO A 152 18.86 0.00 -4.91
C PRO A 152 18.84 0.33 -3.42
N LEU A 153 18.36 1.53 -3.07
CA LEU A 153 18.24 1.97 -1.69
C LEU A 153 17.14 1.20 -0.96
N ASN A 154 15.98 1.02 -1.59
CA ASN A 154 14.88 0.26 -1.02
C ASN A 154 15.28 -1.20 -0.79
N TRP A 155 15.96 -1.84 -1.75
CA TRP A 155 16.49 -3.19 -1.59
C TRP A 155 17.44 -3.32 -0.39
N PHE A 156 18.33 -2.35 -0.21
CA PHE A 156 19.25 -2.33 0.92
C PHE A 156 18.49 -2.22 2.26
N LEU A 157 17.53 -1.28 2.34
CA LEU A 157 16.72 -1.08 3.55
C LEU A 157 15.83 -2.28 3.85
N SER A 158 15.22 -2.90 2.84
CA SER A 158 14.44 -4.13 2.99
C SER A 158 15.32 -5.26 3.51
N LYS A 159 16.54 -5.44 2.99
CA LYS A 159 17.47 -6.44 3.52
C LYS A 159 17.85 -6.18 4.98
N ALA A 160 18.11 -4.92 5.34
CA ALA A 160 18.39 -4.54 6.71
C ALA A 160 17.19 -4.81 7.63
N SER A 161 15.98 -4.46 7.20
CA SER A 161 14.74 -4.76 7.91
C SER A 161 14.55 -6.27 8.10
N ASN A 162 14.79 -7.07 7.06
CA ASN A 162 14.67 -8.52 7.13
C ASN A 162 15.69 -9.16 8.07
N ALA A 163 16.91 -8.61 8.13
CA ALA A 163 17.92 -9.05 9.09
C ALA A 163 17.50 -8.75 10.54
N LEU A 164 16.90 -7.57 10.78
CA LEU A 164 16.36 -7.19 12.09
C LEU A 164 15.17 -8.08 12.48
N LEU A 165 14.24 -8.33 11.56
CA LEU A 165 13.10 -9.22 11.77
C LEU A 165 13.54 -10.66 12.06
N GLY A 166 14.53 -11.17 11.32
CA GLY A 166 15.14 -12.47 11.57
C GLY A 166 15.80 -12.56 12.95
N ALA A 167 16.41 -11.48 13.43
CA ALA A 167 17.03 -11.44 14.77
C ALA A 167 16.00 -11.55 15.91
N ILE A 168 14.75 -11.13 15.69
CA ILE A 168 13.65 -11.26 16.66
C ILE A 168 12.72 -12.46 16.35
N GLY A 169 13.10 -13.32 15.40
CA GLY A 169 12.38 -14.56 15.09
C GLY A 169 11.11 -14.40 14.24
N ILE A 170 10.94 -13.27 13.55
CA ILE A 170 9.78 -13.03 12.67
C ILE A 170 10.17 -13.38 11.23
N SER A 171 9.50 -14.38 10.64
CA SER A 171 9.59 -14.71 9.21
C SER A 171 8.67 -13.81 8.39
N ASN A 172 9.17 -13.32 7.25
CA ASN A 172 8.47 -12.34 6.43
C ASN A 172 7.22 -12.88 5.73
N VAL A 173 6.14 -12.10 5.81
CA VAL A 173 4.88 -12.27 5.08
C VAL A 173 4.95 -11.46 3.77
N HIS A 174 5.97 -11.70 2.95
CA HIS A 174 6.09 -11.05 1.64
C HIS A 174 5.78 -12.07 0.54
N GLY A 175 4.49 -12.26 0.23
CA GLY A 175 4.03 -13.03 -0.93
C GLY A 175 2.97 -14.06 -0.58
N SER A 176 1.76 -13.81 -1.07
CA SER A 176 0.50 -14.55 -0.86
C SER A 176 0.15 -14.83 0.60
N GLU A 177 -0.93 -14.22 1.05
CA GLU A 177 -1.88 -14.91 1.93
C GLU A 177 -2.33 -16.18 1.19
N ALA A 178 -1.49 -17.21 1.17
CA ALA A 178 -1.95 -18.56 0.97
C ALA A 178 -2.67 -18.89 2.28
N HIS A 179 -3.92 -18.41 2.40
CA HIS A 179 -4.80 -18.83 3.47
C HIS A 179 -4.78 -20.35 3.47
N THR A 180 -4.47 -20.92 4.63
CA THR A 180 -4.57 -22.37 4.77
C THR A 180 -6.03 -22.78 4.54
N SER A 181 -6.26 -24.03 4.13
CA SER A 181 -7.63 -24.53 3.93
C SER A 181 -8.53 -24.28 5.15
N ASP A 182 -7.96 -24.25 6.35
CA ASP A 182 -8.67 -23.96 7.61
C ASP A 182 -9.06 -22.48 7.75
N GLU A 183 -8.22 -21.56 7.30
CA GLU A 183 -8.52 -20.12 7.32
C GLU A 183 -9.56 -19.77 6.25
N LEU A 184 -9.51 -20.42 5.07
CA LEU A 184 -10.55 -20.33 4.06
C LEU A 184 -11.91 -20.85 4.57
N ARG A 185 -11.92 -21.99 5.29
CA ARG A 185 -13.15 -22.51 5.93
C ARG A 185 -13.73 -21.50 6.93
N LEU A 186 -12.90 -20.90 7.77
CA LEU A 186 -13.34 -19.89 8.74
C LEU A 186 -14.01 -18.69 8.07
N LEU A 187 -13.45 -18.18 6.97
CA LEU A 187 -14.03 -17.07 6.22
C LEU A 187 -15.38 -17.42 5.56
N ILE A 188 -15.51 -18.65 5.07
CA ILE A 188 -16.75 -19.16 4.47
C ILE A 188 -17.85 -19.33 5.53
N ASP A 189 -17.49 -19.84 6.71
CA ASP A 189 -18.42 -19.95 7.85
C ASP A 189 -18.92 -18.57 8.30
N GLN A 190 -18.03 -17.57 8.37
CA GLN A 190 -18.40 -16.18 8.68
C GLN A 190 -19.30 -15.55 7.58
N SER A 191 -19.08 -15.92 6.32
CA SER A 191 -19.89 -15.44 5.18
C SER A 191 -21.30 -16.05 5.17
N LYS A 192 -21.44 -17.27 5.70
CA LYS A 192 -22.74 -17.91 5.96
C LYS A 192 -23.50 -17.20 7.09
N GLU A 193 -22.84 -16.92 8.21
CA GLU A 193 -23.45 -16.22 9.36
C GLU A 193 -23.93 -14.80 9.01
N SER A 194 -23.24 -14.12 8.10
CA SER A 194 -23.63 -12.81 7.59
C SER A 194 -24.72 -12.85 6.51
N GLY A 195 -25.12 -14.04 6.06
CA GLY A 195 -26.21 -14.25 5.09
C GLY A 195 -25.84 -14.00 3.62
N GLU A 196 -24.54 -13.81 3.32
CA GLU A 196 -24.03 -13.57 1.96
C GLU A 196 -23.90 -14.88 1.15
N ILE A 197 -23.91 -16.04 1.81
CA ILE A 197 -23.83 -17.38 1.19
C ILE A 197 -25.03 -18.21 1.64
N GLN A 198 -25.72 -18.86 0.69
CA GLN A 198 -26.82 -19.76 0.99
C GLN A 198 -26.31 -21.10 1.54
N ASP A 199 -27.11 -21.79 2.37
CA ASP A 199 -26.75 -23.09 2.97
C ASP A 199 -26.27 -24.13 1.94
N SER A 200 -26.90 -24.17 0.77
CA SER A 200 -26.54 -25.09 -0.32
C SER A 200 -25.19 -24.77 -0.96
N GLU A 201 -24.81 -23.49 -1.00
CA GLU A 201 -23.52 -23.06 -1.56
C GLU A 201 -22.38 -23.35 -0.56
N HIS A 202 -22.65 -23.14 0.73
CA HIS A 202 -21.75 -23.51 1.82
C HIS A 202 -21.45 -25.02 1.81
N GLU A 203 -22.48 -25.86 1.73
CA GLU A 203 -22.35 -27.32 1.69
C GLU A 203 -21.56 -27.79 0.45
N LEU A 204 -21.75 -27.14 -0.71
CA LEU A 204 -20.99 -27.45 -1.92
C LEU A 204 -19.49 -27.16 -1.73
N ILE A 205 -19.16 -26.01 -1.17
CA ILE A 205 -17.77 -25.59 -0.95
C ILE A 205 -17.10 -26.50 0.09
N GLU A 206 -17.81 -26.88 1.15
CA GLU A 206 -17.29 -27.83 2.15
C GLU A 206 -16.99 -29.20 1.53
N ASN A 207 -17.89 -29.71 0.70
CA ASN A 207 -17.69 -30.96 -0.03
C ASN A 207 -16.49 -30.92 -0.99
N VAL A 208 -16.20 -29.78 -1.62
CA VAL A 208 -15.01 -29.60 -2.47
C VAL A 208 -13.72 -29.72 -1.65
N PHE A 209 -13.67 -29.10 -0.47
CA PHE A 209 -12.51 -29.25 0.42
C PHE A 209 -12.35 -30.70 0.90
N GLN A 210 -13.43 -31.33 1.32
CA GLN A 210 -13.40 -32.73 1.76
C GLN A 210 -13.01 -33.69 0.64
N PHE A 211 -13.41 -33.42 -0.61
CA PHE A 211 -13.07 -34.23 -1.76
C PHE A 211 -11.56 -34.28 -2.01
N ASN A 212 -10.86 -33.15 -1.87
CA ASN A 212 -9.42 -33.08 -2.06
C ASN A 212 -8.65 -33.94 -1.03
N ASP A 213 -9.18 -34.05 0.19
CA ASP A 213 -8.58 -34.82 1.28
C ASP A 213 -9.09 -36.28 1.34
N ARG A 214 -10.10 -36.65 0.53
CA ARG A 214 -10.69 -38.00 0.53
C ARG A 214 -9.82 -38.98 -0.24
N GLN A 215 -9.45 -40.07 0.42
CA GLN A 215 -8.78 -41.22 -0.19
C GLN A 215 -9.80 -42.16 -0.84
N VAL A 216 -9.41 -42.82 -1.94
CA VAL A 216 -10.23 -43.83 -2.66
C VAL A 216 -10.78 -44.90 -1.70
N ARG A 217 -9.98 -45.34 -0.72
CA ARG A 217 -10.39 -46.32 0.30
C ARG A 217 -11.62 -45.88 1.11
N GLN A 218 -11.82 -44.57 1.28
CA GLN A 218 -12.94 -44.01 2.06
C GLN A 218 -14.26 -43.94 1.26
N ILE A 219 -14.22 -44.16 -0.05
CA ILE A 219 -15.39 -44.08 -0.95
C ILE A 219 -15.62 -45.33 -1.79
N MET A 220 -14.63 -46.23 -1.90
CA MET A 220 -14.77 -47.46 -2.66
C MET A 220 -15.77 -48.42 -2.03
N VAL A 221 -16.47 -49.18 -2.86
CA VAL A 221 -17.30 -50.30 -2.38
C VAL A 221 -16.37 -51.41 -1.88
N PRO A 222 -16.49 -51.85 -0.61
CA PRO A 222 -15.67 -52.94 -0.08
C PRO A 222 -15.81 -54.21 -0.91
N ARG A 223 -14.72 -54.97 -1.09
CA ARG A 223 -14.69 -56.19 -1.92
C ARG A 223 -15.80 -57.19 -1.56
N THR A 224 -16.15 -57.28 -0.28
CA THR A 224 -17.22 -58.17 0.24
C THR A 224 -18.63 -57.74 -0.18
N LYS A 225 -18.80 -56.52 -0.68
CA LYS A 225 -20.07 -55.95 -1.14
C LYS A 225 -20.09 -55.71 -2.66
N LEU A 226 -19.08 -56.19 -3.38
CA LEU A 226 -19.05 -56.09 -4.84
C LEU A 226 -19.96 -57.16 -5.45
N ALA A 227 -20.88 -56.74 -6.30
CA ALA A 227 -21.45 -57.64 -7.29
C ALA A 227 -20.39 -57.88 -8.37
N ALA A 228 -19.89 -59.11 -8.45
CA ALA A 228 -18.86 -59.50 -9.40
C ALA A 228 -19.31 -60.74 -10.16
N LEU A 229 -18.99 -60.79 -11.45
CA LEU A 229 -19.25 -61.93 -12.31
C LEU A 229 -17.98 -62.78 -12.39
N ASP A 230 -18.13 -64.10 -12.24
CA ASP A 230 -17.03 -65.03 -12.51
C ASP A 230 -16.83 -65.13 -14.03
N VAL A 231 -15.59 -64.98 -14.48
CA VAL A 231 -15.22 -65.07 -15.91
C VAL A 231 -15.54 -66.44 -16.50
N ASN A 232 -15.66 -67.48 -15.68
CA ASN A 232 -15.98 -68.83 -16.09
C ASN A 232 -17.45 -69.21 -15.86
N ALA A 233 -18.31 -68.26 -15.43
CA ALA A 233 -19.72 -68.54 -15.23
C ALA A 233 -20.45 -68.74 -16.58
N PRO A 234 -21.29 -69.78 -16.72
CA PRO A 234 -22.12 -69.97 -17.90
C PRO A 234 -23.19 -68.86 -18.04
N GLU A 235 -23.54 -68.50 -19.27
CA GLU A 235 -24.44 -67.38 -19.60
C GLU A 235 -25.78 -67.43 -18.86
N ASP A 236 -26.32 -68.64 -18.67
CA ASP A 236 -27.60 -68.88 -17.98
C ASP A 236 -27.61 -68.41 -16.51
N LYS A 237 -26.44 -68.20 -15.90
CA LYS A 237 -26.29 -67.74 -14.50
C LYS A 237 -25.91 -66.27 -14.36
N LEU A 238 -25.76 -65.53 -15.47
CA LEU A 238 -25.34 -64.13 -15.46
C LEU A 238 -26.51 -63.12 -15.39
N LEU A 239 -27.75 -63.56 -15.61
CA LEU A 239 -28.93 -62.70 -15.78
C LEU A 239 -29.99 -62.80 -14.67
N GLU A 240 -29.68 -63.42 -13.53
CA GLU A 240 -30.48 -63.31 -12.29
C GLU A 240 -30.04 -62.11 -11.45
#